data_AF-Q120V7-F1
#
_entry.id   AF-Q120V7-F1
#
_cell.length_a   1.000
_cell.length_b   1.000
_cell.length_c   1.000
_cell.angle_alpha   90.00
_cell.angle_beta   90.00
_cell.angle_gamma   90.00
#
_symmetry.space_group_name_H-M   'P 1'
#
loop_
_entity.id
_entity.type
_entity.pdbx_description
1 polymer ?
#
loop_
_entity_poly.entity_id
_entity_poly.type
_entity_poly.pdbx_seq_one_letter_code
_entity_poly.pdbx_strand_id
1 'polypeptide(L)' 'MSNAMEEVIESVPDGTISDPKVMQSARGFYVGTTKAEDGMQVPCNRFSDYMPEHKAQEWLQRAIDQGAL' A
#
# COMPACT_ATOMS: atom_id res chain seq x y z
N MET A 1 -28.54 24.28 -1.55
CA MET A 1 -27.22 24.62 -0.97
C MET A 1 -26.45 23.32 -0.89
N SER A 2 -25.46 23.14 -1.76
CA SER A 2 -24.68 21.90 -1.84
C SER A 2 -23.62 21.92 -0.75
N ASN A 3 -23.70 21.00 0.22
CA ASN A 3 -22.60 20.76 1.15
C ASN A 3 -21.50 20.04 0.38
N ALA A 4 -20.41 20.75 0.07
CA ALA A 4 -19.14 20.12 -0.24
C ALA A 4 -18.65 19.48 1.06
N MET A 5 -18.69 18.15 1.13
CA MET A 5 -18.01 17.39 2.16
C MET A 5 -16.53 17.50 1.82
N GLU A 6 -15.83 18.46 2.41
CA GLU A 6 -14.37 18.51 2.33
C GLU A 6 -13.87 17.24 3.01
N GLU A 7 -13.42 16.27 2.20
CA GLU A 7 -12.63 15.15 2.69
C GLU A 7 -11.41 15.74 3.38
N VAL A 8 -11.41 15.74 4.71
CA VAL A 8 -10.23 16.01 5.51
C VAL A 8 -9.26 14.88 5.19
N ILE A 9 -8.33 15.14 4.29
CA ILE A 9 -7.21 14.23 4.03
C ILE A 9 -6.36 14.29 5.30
N GLU A 10 -6.61 13.39 6.25
CA GLU A 10 -5.79 13.26 7.44
C GLU A 10 -4.36 12.98 6.99
N SER A 11 -3.46 13.94 7.22
CA SER A 11 -2.05 13.79 6.95
C SER A 11 -1.53 12.60 7.76
N VAL A 12 -1.07 11.56 7.06
CA VAL A 12 -0.45 10.38 7.70
C VAL A 12 0.80 10.86 8.46
N PRO A 13 0.91 10.64 9.78
CA PRO A 13 2.06 11.10 10.55
C PRO A 13 3.37 10.49 10.03
N ASP A 14 4.43 11.29 9.96
CA ASP A 14 5.77 10.79 9.61
C ASP A 14 6.17 9.62 10.52
N GLY A 15 6.78 8.61 9.91
CA GLY A 15 7.12 7.34 10.57
C GLY A 15 6.04 6.27 10.49
N THR A 16 4.79 6.61 10.14
CA THR A 16 3.69 5.63 10.05
C THR A 16 3.92 4.66 8.90
N ILE A 17 3.79 3.36 9.19
CA ILE A 17 3.87 2.28 8.20
C ILE A 17 2.44 1.90 7.79
N SER A 18 2.17 1.83 6.49
CA SER A 18 0.88 1.40 5.96
C SER A 18 0.66 -0.10 6.11
N ASP A 19 -0.60 -0.53 6.03
CA ASP A 19 -0.92 -1.93 5.77
C ASP A 19 -0.27 -2.41 4.44
N PRO A 20 0.00 -3.72 4.30
CA PRO A 20 0.47 -4.30 3.05
C PRO A 20 -0.51 -4.03 1.89
N LYS A 21 0.03 -3.54 0.78
CA LYS A 21 -0.74 -3.23 -0.43
C LYS A 21 0.02 -3.64 -1.68
N VAL A 22 -0.72 -3.79 -2.79
CA VAL A 22 -0.12 -3.95 -4.11
C VAL A 22 0.48 -2.62 -4.56
N MET A 23 1.73 -2.66 -5.02
CA MET A 23 2.49 -1.52 -5.50
C MET A 23 3.01 -1.77 -6.90
N GLN A 24 3.04 -0.72 -7.72
CA GLN A 24 3.54 -0.77 -9.09
C GLN A 24 5.01 -0.35 -9.17
N SER A 25 5.77 -0.99 -10.04
CA SER A 25 7.13 -0.58 -10.42
C SER A 25 7.36 -0.76 -11.92
N ALA A 26 8.52 -0.30 -12.41
CA ALA A 26 8.96 -0.54 -13.79
C ALA A 26 9.14 -2.03 -14.15
N ARG A 27 9.32 -2.91 -13.15
CA ARG A 27 9.52 -4.37 -13.35
C ARG A 27 8.23 -5.18 -13.23
N GLY A 28 7.10 -4.54 -12.91
CA GLY A 28 5.84 -5.19 -12.59
C GLY A 28 5.30 -4.80 -11.21
N PHE A 29 4.36 -5.58 -10.69
CA PHE A 29 3.68 -5.33 -9.42
C PHE A 29 4.25 -6.21 -8.32
N TYR A 30 4.17 -5.75 -7.07
CA TYR A 30 4.62 -6.48 -5.90
C TYR A 30 3.80 -6.09 -4.69
N VAL A 31 3.93 -6.83 -3.59
CA VAL A 31 3.23 -6.55 -2.33
C VAL A 31 4.22 -6.03 -1.30
N GLY A 32 3.88 -4.94 -0.62
CA GLY A 32 4.75 -4.30 0.35
C GLY A 32 4.04 -3.21 1.15
N THR A 33 4.79 -2.51 2.00
CA THR A 33 4.29 -1.36 2.78
C THR A 33 4.98 -0.08 2.36
N THR A 34 4.32 1.05 2.65
CA THR A 34 4.94 2.38 2.56
C THR A 34 5.11 2.98 3.94
N LYS A 35 6.12 3.82 4.12
CA LYS A 35 6.34 4.66 5.29
C LYS A 35 6.07 6.11 4.91
N ALA A 36 5.35 6.85 5.76
CA ALA A 36 5.26 8.30 5.63
C ALA A 36 6.61 8.93 6.03
N GLU A 37 7.24 9.67 5.12
CA GLU A 37 8.48 10.42 5.34
C GLU A 37 8.37 11.78 4.63
N ASP A 38 8.55 12.88 5.38
CA ASP A 38 8.51 14.25 4.88
C ASP A 38 7.24 14.57 4.08
N GLY A 39 6.09 14.05 4.53
CA GLY A 39 4.80 14.20 3.85
C GLY A 39 4.64 13.38 2.56
N MET A 40 5.57 12.47 2.26
CA MET A 40 5.50 11.53 1.14
C MET A 40 5.36 10.08 1.64
N GLN A 41 4.64 9.24 0.89
CA GLN A 41 4.65 7.80 1.13
C GLN A 41 5.77 7.15 0.31
N VAL A 42 6.77 6.61 0.97
CA VAL A 42 7.89 5.91 0.33
C VAL A 42 7.81 4.40 0.58
N PRO A 43 8.12 3.53 -0.40
CA PRO A 43 8.20 2.10 -0.17
C PRO A 43 9.24 1.74 0.90
N CYS A 44 8.89 0.92 1.90
CA CYS A 44 9.80 0.55 2.99
C CYS A 44 9.98 -0.97 3.18
N ASN A 45 8.95 -1.79 2.92
CA ASN A 45 9.06 -3.26 2.95
C ASN A 45 8.52 -3.87 1.65
N ARG A 46 9.10 -5.01 1.25
CA ARG A 46 8.64 -5.82 0.11
C ARG A 46 8.52 -7.28 0.55
N PHE A 47 7.35 -7.87 0.34
CA PHE A 47 7.03 -9.24 0.75
C PHE A 47 6.97 -10.23 -0.41
N SER A 48 6.98 -9.75 -1.65
CA SER A 48 6.92 -10.60 -2.84
C SER A 48 7.83 -10.11 -3.96
N ASP A 49 8.16 -11.02 -4.87
CA ASP A 49 8.82 -10.70 -6.14
C ASP A 49 7.87 -9.97 -7.09
N TYR A 50 8.43 -9.42 -8.18
CA TYR A 50 7.64 -8.80 -9.22
C TYR A 50 6.80 -9.84 -9.97
N MET A 51 5.53 -9.52 -10.16
CA MET A 51 4.56 -10.35 -10.83
C MET A 51 3.51 -9.49 -11.55
N PRO A 52 2.65 -10.08 -12.40
CA PRO A 52 1.48 -9.39 -12.94
C PRO A 52 0.55 -8.90 -11.83
N GLU A 53 -0.19 -7.82 -12.08
CA GLU A 53 -1.09 -7.20 -11.08
C GLU A 53 -2.06 -8.19 -10.42
N HIS A 54 -2.76 -8.99 -11.23
CA HIS A 54 -3.72 -9.98 -10.73
C HIS A 54 -3.05 -11.00 -9.79
N LYS A 55 -1.79 -11.39 -10.05
CA LYS A 55 -1.04 -12.28 -9.14
C LYS A 55 -0.67 -11.60 -7.84
N ALA A 56 -0.32 -10.31 -7.88
CA ALA A 56 -0.02 -9.56 -6.66
C ALA A 56 -1.28 -9.40 -5.79
N GLN A 57 -2.45 -9.18 -6.40
CA GLN A 57 -3.74 -9.12 -5.70
C GLN A 57 -4.11 -10.47 -5.09
N GLU A 58 -4.04 -11.56 -5.86
CA GLU A 58 -4.28 -12.93 -5.37
C GLU A 58 -3.34 -13.29 -4.21
N TRP A 59 -2.06 -12.91 -4.32
CA TRP A 59 -1.07 -13.16 -3.28
C TRP A 59 -1.39 -12.38 -2.00
N LEU A 60 -1.71 -11.09 -2.10
CA LEU A 60 -2.06 -10.25 -0.93
C LEU A 60 -3.29 -10.82 -0.21
N GLN A 61 -4.35 -11.12 -0.96
CA GLN A 61 -5.57 -11.70 -0.37
C GLN A 61 -5.27 -13.01 0.35
N ARG A 62 -4.51 -13.90 -0.29
CA ARG A 62 -4.13 -15.18 0.31
C ARG A 62 -3.28 -15.00 1.58
N ALA A 63 -2.37 -14.02 1.60
CA ALA A 63 -1.54 -13.75 2.77
C ALA A 63 -2.38 -13.26 3.95
N ILE A 64 -3.36 -12.37 3.69
CA ILE A 64 -4.33 -11.89 4.69
C ILE A 64 -5.18 -13.07 5.22
N ASP A 65 -5.73 -13.90 4.32
CA ASP A 65 -6.57 -15.04 4.70
C ASP A 65 -5.82 -16.08 5.55
N GLN A 66 -4.50 -16.15 5.40
CA GLN A 66 -3.63 -17.07 6.15
C GLN A 66 -3.05 -16.45 7.43
N GLY A 67 -3.31 -15.17 7.70
CA GLY A 67 -2.68 -14.43 8.81
C GLY A 67 -1.16 -14.33 8.69
N ALA A 68 -0.64 -14.39 7.46
CA ALA A 68 0.79 -14.26 7.17
C ALA A 68 1.25 -12.80 7.07
N LEU A 69 0.30 -11.87 7.03
CA LEU A 69 0.46 -10.42 6.97
C LEU A 69 -0.57 -9.73 7.87
#